data_AF-A0A1E3AHE2-F1
#
_entry.id   AF-A0A1E3AHE2-F1
#
_cell.length_a   1.000
_cell.length_b   1.000
_cell.length_c   1.000
_cell.angle_alpha   90.00
_cell.angle_beta   90.00
_cell.angle_gamma   90.00
#
_symmetry.space_group_name_H-M   'P 1'
#
loop_
_entity.id
_entity.type
_entity.pdbx_description
1 polymer ?
#
loop_
_entity_poly.entity_id
_entity_poly.type
_entity_poly.pdbx_seq_one_letter_code
_entity_poly.pdbx_strand_id
1 'polypeptide(L)' 'MQAWEEKVQEREEGRSEGRTEGRAEGRNEGIEAFILDNLEEKKTGEQILQKLMKRFSLSREEAEGYLQKYSGSTE' A
#
# COMPACT_ATOMS: atom_id res chain seq x y z
N MET A 1 -27.22 -29.19 -10.57
CA MET A 1 -26.16 -29.08 -9.54
C MET A 1 -25.06 -28.12 -9.99
N GLN A 2 -24.55 -28.25 -11.21
CA GLN A 2 -23.49 -27.38 -11.79
C GLN A 2 -23.76 -25.85 -11.73
N ALA A 3 -24.97 -25.39 -12.06
CA ALA A 3 -25.27 -23.94 -12.08
C ALA A 3 -25.30 -23.26 -10.69
N TRP A 4 -25.52 -24.02 -9.61
CA TRP A 4 -25.45 -23.48 -8.25
C TRP A 4 -24.01 -23.41 -7.75
N GLU A 5 -23.21 -24.42 -8.10
CA GLU A 5 -21.77 -24.47 -7.80
C GLU A 5 -21.03 -23.33 -8.52
N GLU A 6 -21.33 -23.10 -9.80
CA GLU A 6 -20.76 -22.02 -10.62
C GLU A 6 -21.08 -20.63 -10.03
N LYS A 7 -22.34 -20.38 -9.65
CA LYS A 7 -22.74 -19.11 -9.00
C LYS A 7 -22.10 -18.88 -7.63
N VAL A 8 -21.85 -19.94 -6.88
CA VAL A 8 -21.14 -19.83 -5.60
C VAL A 8 -19.68 -19.46 -5.85
N GLN A 9 -19.05 -20.11 -6.83
CA GLN A 9 -17.66 -19.86 -7.18
C GLN A 9 -17.44 -18.42 -7.68
N GLU A 10 -18.26 -17.92 -8.62
CA GLU A 10 -18.20 -16.54 -9.11
C GLU A 10 -18.31 -15.52 -7.96
N ARG A 11 -19.18 -15.79 -6.98
CA ARG A 11 -19.36 -14.92 -5.81
C ARG A 11 -18.18 -14.98 -4.85
N GLU A 12 -17.52 -16.13 -4.73
CA GLU A 12 -16.31 -16.26 -3.92
C GLU A 12 -15.11 -15.57 -4.57
N GLU A 13 -14.97 -15.71 -5.88
CA GLU A 13 -13.96 -15.02 -6.70
C GLU A 13 -14.11 -13.50 -6.56
N GLY A 14 -15.31 -12.94 -6.82
CA GLY A 14 -15.54 -11.50 -6.69
C GLY A 14 -15.33 -10.96 -5.26
N ARG A 15 -15.64 -11.75 -4.22
CA ARG A 15 -15.30 -11.37 -2.84
C ARG A 15 -13.80 -11.42 -2.56
N SER A 16 -13.09 -12.35 -3.18
CA SER A 16 -11.64 -12.50 -3.02
C SER A 16 -10.90 -11.36 -3.69
N GLU A 17 -11.30 -11.02 -4.92
CA GLU A 17 -10.78 -9.90 -5.69
C GLU A 17 -11.00 -8.58 -4.94
N GLY A 18 -12.24 -8.26 -4.56
CA GLY A 18 -12.53 -7.02 -3.82
C GLY A 18 -11.79 -6.91 -2.48
N ARG A 19 -11.55 -8.03 -1.78
CA ARG A 19 -10.71 -8.04 -0.57
C ARG A 19 -9.23 -7.78 -0.87
N THR A 20 -8.75 -8.23 -2.02
CA THR A 20 -7.35 -8.07 -2.43
C THR A 20 -7.10 -6.65 -2.89
N GLU A 21 -7.97 -6.11 -3.74
CA GLU A 21 -7.94 -4.73 -4.23
C GLU A 21 -8.04 -3.73 -3.06
N GLY A 22 -9.06 -3.87 -2.20
CA GLY A 22 -9.22 -2.95 -1.07
C GLY A 22 -8.05 -2.99 -0.06
N ARG A 23 -7.38 -4.14 0.11
CA ARG A 23 -6.14 -4.18 0.92
C ARG A 23 -4.98 -3.46 0.23
N ALA A 24 -4.84 -3.61 -1.09
CA ALA A 24 -3.76 -2.98 -1.85
C ALA A 24 -3.94 -1.45 -1.86
N GLU A 25 -5.15 -0.96 -2.09
CA GLU A 25 -5.50 0.46 -2.04
C GLU A 25 -5.25 1.04 -0.66
N GLY A 26 -5.84 0.46 0.39
CA GLY A 26 -5.67 0.95 1.76
C GLY A 26 -4.22 0.90 2.25
N ARG A 27 -3.41 -0.04 1.76
CA ARG A 27 -1.98 -0.07 2.03
C ARG A 27 -1.26 1.11 1.37
N ASN A 28 -1.56 1.42 0.11
CA ASN A 28 -0.95 2.55 -0.60
C ASN A 28 -1.34 3.88 0.05
N GLU A 29 -2.62 4.10 0.33
CA GLU A 29 -3.11 5.31 1.02
C GLU A 29 -2.45 5.48 2.40
N GLY A 30 -2.33 4.38 3.17
CA GLY A 30 -1.68 4.41 4.47
C GLY A 30 -0.18 4.74 4.40
N ILE A 31 0.53 4.27 3.37
CA ILE A 31 1.94 4.60 3.17
C ILE A 31 2.11 6.06 2.74
N GLU A 32 1.26 6.55 1.84
CA GLU A 32 1.25 7.95 1.41
C GLU A 32 1.04 8.92 2.57
N ALA A 33 -0.04 8.72 3.35
CA ALA A 33 -0.30 9.53 4.54
C ALA A 33 0.87 9.49 5.52
N PHE A 34 1.44 8.30 5.76
CA PHE A 34 2.59 8.15 6.63
C PHE A 34 3.81 8.97 6.18
N ILE A 35 4.10 8.99 4.87
CA ILE A 35 5.21 9.76 4.31
C ILE A 35 4.96 11.25 4.47
N LEU A 36 3.78 11.72 4.04
CA LEU A 36 3.41 13.14 4.10
C LEU A 36 3.48 13.69 5.53
N ASP A 37 2.94 12.96 6.51
CA ASP A 37 3.02 13.35 7.93
C ASP A 37 4.46 13.49 8.41
N ASN A 38 5.35 12.55 8.07
CA ASN A 38 6.74 12.64 8.49
C ASN A 38 7.50 13.76 7.77
N LEU A 39 7.14 14.09 6.52
CA LEU A 39 7.70 15.23 5.81
C LEU A 39 7.23 16.56 6.45
N GLU A 40 5.95 16.65 6.84
CA GLU A 40 5.40 17.81 7.57
C GLU A 40 6.11 17.99 8.93
N GLU A 41 6.41 16.89 9.62
CA GLU A 41 7.23 16.88 10.85
C GLU A 41 8.74 17.16 10.60
N LYS A 42 9.15 17.45 9.37
CA LYS A 42 10.55 17.71 8.96
C LYS A 42 11.49 16.55 9.28
N LYS A 43 11.02 15.30 9.22
CA LYS A 43 11.90 14.13 9.29
C LYS A 43 12.78 14.06 8.05
N THR A 44 13.99 13.55 8.23
CA THR A 44 14.89 13.31 7.09
C THR A 44 14.41 12.10 6.27
N GLY A 45 14.79 12.04 4.99
CA GLY A 45 14.47 10.89 4.14
C GLY A 45 14.89 9.56 4.76
N GLU A 46 16.10 9.47 5.32
CA GLU A 46 16.58 8.25 5.99
C GLU A 46 15.72 7.85 7.21
N GLN A 47 15.24 8.82 8.00
CA GLN A 47 14.32 8.53 9.11
C GLN A 47 12.98 7.98 8.61
N ILE A 48 12.48 8.49 7.48
CA ILE A 48 11.24 8.01 6.86
C ILE A 48 11.44 6.60 6.30
N LEU A 49 12.55 6.33 5.60
CA LEU A 49 12.88 5.00 5.06
C LEU A 49 12.95 3.94 6.16
N GLN A 50 13.68 4.21 7.24
CA GLN A 50 13.78 3.30 8.39
C GLN A 50 12.41 2.97 8.98
N LYS A 51 11.54 3.99 9.09
CA LYS A 51 10.18 3.82 9.60
C LYS A 51 9.29 3.03 8.63
N LEU A 52 9.36 3.29 7.33
CA LEU A 52 8.61 2.58 6.29
C LEU A 52 8.94 1.09 6.31
N MET A 53 10.23 0.76 6.28
CA MET A 53 10.71 -0.63 6.35
C MET A 53 10.18 -1.33 7.62
N LYS A 54 10.27 -0.66 8.77
CA LYS A 54 9.83 -1.24 10.05
C LYS A 54 8.31 -1.40 10.16
N ARG A 55 7.53 -0.42 9.71
CA ARG A 55 6.07 -0.37 9.95
C ARG A 55 5.28 -1.13 8.89
N PHE A 56 5.76 -1.12 7.65
CA PHE A 56 5.09 -1.76 6.53
C PHE A 56 5.79 -3.05 6.07
N SER A 57 6.89 -3.45 6.73
CA SER A 57 7.71 -4.61 6.34
C SER A 57 8.22 -4.52 4.90
N LEU A 58 8.56 -3.31 4.46
CA LEU A 58 9.10 -3.05 3.13
C LEU A 58 10.60 -3.31 3.08
N SER A 59 11.08 -3.74 1.93
CA SER A 59 12.50 -3.64 1.59
C SER A 59 12.93 -2.18 1.48
N ARG A 60 14.25 -1.94 1.50
CA ARG A 60 14.80 -0.59 1.27
C ARG A 60 14.38 -0.05 -0.10
N GLU A 61 14.47 -0.87 -1.14
CA GLU A 61 14.12 -0.49 -2.51
C GLU A 61 12.65 -0.07 -2.63
N GLU A 62 11.72 -0.86 -2.05
CA GLU A 62 10.30 -0.49 -2.04
C GLU A 62 10.06 0.81 -1.25
N ALA A 63 10.70 0.96 -0.09
CA ALA A 63 10.57 2.16 0.74
C ALA A 63 11.10 3.41 0.03
N GLU A 64 12.21 3.29 -0.70
CA GLU A 64 12.78 4.35 -1.54
C GLU A 64 11.83 4.72 -2.69
N GLY A 65 11.25 3.73 -3.37
CA GLY A 65 10.25 3.96 -4.41
C GLY A 65 9.02 4.71 -3.90
N TYR A 66 8.50 4.33 -2.73
CA TYR A 66 7.39 5.04 -2.10
C TYR A 66 7.75 6.45 -1.66
N LEU A 67 8.91 6.63 -1.02
CA LEU A 67 9.38 7.94 -0.59
C LEU A 67 9.55 8.86 -1.80
N GLN A 68 10.20 8.40 -2.87
CA GLN A 68 10.38 9.18 -4.10
C GLN A 68 9.04 9.57 -4.73
N LYS A 69 8.09 8.62 -4.81
CA LYS A 69 6.76 8.85 -5.39
C LYS A 69 6.01 9.98 -4.67
N TYR A 70 6.12 10.04 -3.35
CA TYR A 70 5.29 10.94 -2.51
C TYR A 70 6.04 12.14 -1.94
N SER A 71 7.37 12.19 -2.01
CA SER A 71 8.16 13.35 -1.56
C SER A 71 8.13 14.54 -2.53
N GLY A 72 7.37 14.44 -3.62
CA GLY A 72 7.35 15.43 -4.69
C GLY A 72 8.68 15.44 -5.44
N SER A 73 8.79 14.64 -6.51
CA SER A 73 9.72 14.98 -7.58
C SER A 73 9.17 16.24 -8.27
N THR A 74 9.54 17.40 -7.72
CA THR A 74 9.53 18.66 -8.47
C THR A 74 10.55 18.51 -9.60
N GLU A 75 10.07 18.36 -10.83
CA GLU A 75 10.73 19.01 -11.98
C GLU A 75 10.42 20.51 -11.96
#